data_AF-A0A7W1AST8-F1
#
_entry.id   AF-A0A7W1AST8-F1
#
_cell.length_a   1.000
_cell.length_b   1.000
_cell.length_c   1.000
_cell.angle_alpha   90.00
_cell.angle_beta   90.00
_cell.angle_gamma   90.00
#
_symmetry.space_group_name_H-M   'P 1'
#
loop_
_entity.id
_entity.type
_entity.pdbx_description
1 polymer ?
#
loop_
_entity_poly.entity_id
_entity_poly.type
_entity_poly.pdbx_seq_one_letter_code
_entity_poly.pdbx_strand_id
1 'polypeptide(L)'
;MMASHPDLSAEQAYIDNAYDSLERSRLEATKLRSMVEVGRGGTEQARWEREMIEGNIAQRLASLQLGDASLVFGRIDRTRSEGGDSYYIGRLAVSDERRDPLVVDWRAPVAEPFYRATGRQPMGLVRRRHFATRGRQLLAIEDELFGESAGLLGGEMAVVDDGHEIRGQSTLIAALEESRTGRLSDIVATIQGEQDEIIRADLPGVLVVQGGPGTGKTVVALHRAAYLLYTHRFPLEGQGVLVVGPNRLFLAYIEQVLPSLGEAGVELAVLADLLDTGQRLDIGGRDAPVTARVKGDLRMAKVLARAMRDRQRPLRRPMRVGYG
;
A
#
# COMPACT_ATOMS: atom_id res chain seq x y z
N MET A 1 -27.18 -15.08 -22.98
CA MET A 1 -26.24 -16.01 -22.32
C MET A 1 -24.85 -15.51 -22.71
N MET A 2 -24.20 -14.72 -21.84
CA MET A 2 -22.84 -14.24 -22.14
C MET A 2 -21.95 -15.47 -22.25
N ALA A 3 -21.30 -15.67 -23.39
CA ALA A 3 -20.33 -16.74 -23.55
C ALA A 3 -19.24 -16.53 -22.49
N SER A 4 -19.08 -17.51 -21.58
CA SER A 4 -18.01 -17.47 -20.59
C SER A 4 -16.68 -17.49 -21.32
N HIS A 5 -15.73 -16.66 -20.87
CA HIS A 5 -14.40 -16.62 -21.44
C HIS A 5 -13.78 -18.04 -21.51
N PRO A 6 -13.17 -18.47 -22.63
CA PRO A 6 -12.72 -19.85 -22.82
C PRO A 6 -11.71 -20.30 -21.75
N ASP A 7 -10.88 -19.37 -21.27
CA ASP A 7 -9.85 -19.65 -20.25
C ASP A 7 -10.37 -19.64 -18.81
N LEU A 8 -11.66 -19.36 -18.56
CA LEU A 8 -12.18 -19.11 -17.21
C LEU A 8 -11.92 -20.27 -16.23
N SER A 9 -12.09 -21.52 -16.67
CA SER A 9 -11.84 -22.70 -15.85
C SER A 9 -10.36 -22.90 -15.53
N ALA A 10 -9.48 -22.66 -16.50
CA ALA A 10 -8.04 -22.77 -16.33
C ALA A 10 -7.51 -21.69 -15.38
N GLU A 11 -7.99 -20.46 -15.54
CA GLU A 11 -7.60 -19.34 -14.67
C GLU A 11 -8.15 -19.49 -13.25
N GLN A 12 -9.38 -20.00 -13.09
CA GLN A 12 -9.92 -20.35 -11.76
C GLN A 12 -9.04 -21.41 -11.07
N ALA A 13 -8.64 -22.48 -11.77
CA ALA A 13 -7.79 -23.51 -11.20
C ALA A 13 -6.41 -22.97 -10.77
N TYR A 14 -5.85 -22.03 -11.54
CA TYR A 14 -4.61 -21.35 -11.17
C TYR A 14 -4.77 -20.51 -9.90
N ILE A 15 -5.84 -19.71 -9.83
CA ILE A 15 -6.16 -18.88 -8.65
C ILE A 15 -6.33 -19.78 -7.42
N ASP A 16 -7.03 -20.90 -7.53
CA ASP A 16 -7.21 -21.85 -6.43
C ASP A 16 -5.88 -22.41 -5.94
N ASN A 17 -4.98 -22.81 -6.83
CA ASN A 17 -3.64 -23.26 -6.45
C ASN A 17 -2.82 -22.16 -5.75
N ALA A 18 -2.93 -20.91 -6.20
CA ALA A 18 -2.28 -19.77 -5.55
C ALA A 18 -2.80 -19.56 -4.12
N TYR A 19 -4.11 -19.63 -3.92
CA TYR A 19 -4.71 -19.55 -2.58
C TYR A 19 -4.29 -20.72 -1.68
N ASP A 20 -4.27 -21.94 -2.21
CA ASP A 20 -3.85 -23.10 -1.44
C ASP A 20 -2.37 -23.05 -1.06
N SER A 21 -1.53 -22.43 -1.89
CA SER A 21 -0.10 -22.20 -1.60
C SER A 21 0.11 -21.09 -0.55
N LEU A 22 -0.73 -20.04 -0.59
CA LEU A 22 -0.76 -19.01 0.44
C LEU A 22 -1.17 -19.59 1.81
N GLU A 23 -2.22 -20.42 1.85
CA GLU A 23 -2.66 -21.07 3.08
C GLU A 23 -1.61 -22.04 3.63
N ARG A 24 -0.95 -22.82 2.76
CA ARG A 24 0.21 -23.65 3.16
C ARG A 24 1.31 -22.81 3.81
N SER A 25 1.69 -21.70 3.18
CA SER A 25 2.70 -20.77 3.73
C SER A 25 2.30 -20.20 5.11
N ARG A 26 1.01 -19.88 5.30
CA ARG A 26 0.47 -19.41 6.59
C ARG A 26 0.51 -20.50 7.67
N LEU A 27 0.12 -21.72 7.33
CA LEU A 27 0.14 -22.86 8.24
C LEU A 27 1.57 -23.19 8.68
N GLU A 28 2.54 -23.16 7.76
CA GLU A 28 3.96 -23.36 8.07
C GLU A 28 4.49 -22.28 9.03
N ALA A 29 4.23 -21.01 8.75
CA ALA A 29 4.64 -19.91 9.63
C ALA A 29 3.98 -20.00 11.02
N THR A 30 2.70 -20.39 11.08
CA THR A 30 1.97 -20.59 12.35
C THR A 30 2.54 -21.77 13.15
N LYS A 31 2.90 -22.86 12.48
CA LYS A 31 3.55 -24.02 13.11
C LYS A 31 4.93 -23.67 13.66
N LEU A 32 5.71 -22.87 12.94
CA LEU A 32 6.99 -22.36 13.45
C LEU A 32 6.79 -21.49 14.69
N ARG A 33 5.77 -20.62 14.70
CA ARG A 33 5.43 -19.80 15.87
C ARG A 33 5.15 -20.66 17.11
N SER A 34 4.31 -21.68 16.98
CA SER A 34 3.94 -22.54 18.12
C SER A 34 5.12 -23.35 18.67
N MET A 35 6.06 -23.77 17.80
CA MET A 35 7.29 -24.44 18.24
C MET A 35 8.18 -23.52 19.11
N VAL A 36 8.26 -22.24 18.76
CA VAL A 36 9.05 -21.23 19.50
C VAL A 36 8.40 -20.94 20.87
N GLU A 37 7.08 -20.89 20.94
CA GLU A 37 6.32 -20.63 22.18
C GLU A 37 6.46 -21.75 23.23
N VAL A 38 6.62 -23.01 22.82
CA VAL A 38 6.71 -24.19 23.73
C VAL A 38 8.08 -24.28 24.42
N GLY A 39 9.15 -23.73 23.83
CA GLY A 39 10.52 -23.80 24.35
C GLY A 39 10.85 -22.83 25.49
N ARG A 40 10.00 -22.69 26.53
CA ARG A 40 10.19 -21.73 27.63
C ARG A 40 11.31 -22.14 28.60
N GLY A 41 12.56 -21.76 28.31
CA GLY A 41 13.72 -21.89 29.22
C GLY A 41 15.04 -21.44 28.56
N GLY A 42 16.15 -21.30 29.32
CA GLY A 42 17.48 -21.03 28.74
C GLY A 42 18.16 -19.72 29.18
N THR A 43 19.39 -19.51 28.69
CA THR A 43 20.25 -18.33 28.93
C THR A 43 19.66 -17.04 28.36
N GLU A 44 20.19 -15.87 28.72
CA GLU A 44 19.75 -14.58 28.17
C GLU A 44 19.91 -14.50 26.64
N GLN A 45 21.00 -15.05 26.10
CA GLN A 45 21.24 -15.14 24.66
C GLN A 45 20.12 -15.94 23.97
N ALA A 46 19.73 -17.08 24.56
CA ALA A 46 18.65 -17.89 24.01
C ALA A 46 17.27 -17.21 24.10
N ARG A 47 17.07 -16.23 24.99
CA ARG A 47 15.84 -15.42 25.04
C ARG A 47 15.82 -14.40 23.93
N TRP A 48 16.92 -13.67 23.74
CA TRP A 48 17.06 -12.69 22.66
C TRP A 48 16.88 -13.33 21.27
N GLU A 49 17.53 -14.46 21.01
CA GLU A 49 17.37 -15.18 19.73
C GLU A 49 15.92 -15.59 19.48
N ARG A 50 15.20 -16.02 20.53
CA ARG A 50 13.78 -16.35 20.42
C ARG A 50 12.92 -15.14 20.15
N GLU A 51 13.13 -14.02 20.83
CA GLU A 51 12.39 -12.77 20.57
C GLU A 51 12.58 -12.31 19.12
N MET A 52 13.81 -12.41 18.59
CA MET A 52 14.09 -12.09 17.20
C MET A 52 13.37 -13.05 16.24
N ILE A 53 13.36 -14.34 16.52
CA ILE A 53 12.64 -15.34 15.70
C ILE A 53 11.13 -15.10 15.76
N GLU A 54 10.57 -14.87 16.95
CA GLU A 54 9.15 -14.59 17.17
C GLU A 54 8.72 -13.33 16.42
N GLY A 55 9.50 -12.24 16.51
CA GLY A 55 9.25 -11.00 15.78
C GLY A 55 9.25 -11.21 14.26
N ASN A 56 10.23 -11.94 13.72
CA ASN A 56 10.29 -12.27 12.30
C ASN A 56 9.09 -13.12 11.84
N ILE A 57 8.67 -14.10 12.65
CA ILE A 57 7.50 -14.94 12.34
C ILE A 57 6.22 -14.12 12.39
N ALA A 58 6.07 -13.23 13.39
CA ALA A 58 4.93 -12.34 13.50
C ALA A 58 4.82 -11.43 12.28
N GLN A 59 5.92 -10.76 11.90
CA GLN A 59 5.98 -9.92 10.70
C GLN A 59 5.66 -10.71 9.43
N ARG A 60 6.17 -11.95 9.32
CA ARG A 60 5.84 -12.83 8.18
C ARG A 60 4.36 -13.15 8.15
N LEU A 61 3.74 -13.54 9.26
CA LEU A 61 2.32 -13.84 9.34
C LEU A 61 1.45 -12.63 8.98
N ALA A 62 1.81 -11.44 9.48
CA ALA A 62 1.14 -10.19 9.13
C ALA A 62 1.24 -9.87 7.63
N SER A 63 2.42 -10.09 7.03
CA SER A 63 2.61 -9.91 5.58
C SER A 63 1.78 -10.87 4.71
N LEU A 64 1.30 -11.99 5.27
CA LEU A 64 0.46 -12.98 4.58
C LEU A 64 -1.04 -12.75 4.83
N GLN A 65 -1.42 -11.65 5.48
CA GLN A 65 -2.83 -11.31 5.69
C GLN A 65 -3.41 -10.60 4.47
N LEU A 66 -4.43 -11.22 3.87
CA LEU A 66 -5.15 -10.68 2.72
C LEU A 66 -6.46 -9.96 3.12
N GLY A 67 -6.99 -10.24 4.31
CA GLY A 67 -8.32 -9.76 4.72
C GLY A 67 -9.42 -10.28 3.79
N ASP A 68 -10.36 -9.40 3.45
CA ASP A 68 -11.46 -9.70 2.52
C ASP A 68 -11.07 -9.49 1.03
N ALA A 69 -9.82 -9.11 0.76
CA ALA A 69 -9.37 -8.76 -0.58
C ALA A 69 -9.10 -10.01 -1.46
N SER A 70 -9.19 -9.83 -2.78
CA SER A 70 -8.82 -10.89 -3.74
C SER A 70 -7.30 -10.96 -3.94
N LEU A 71 -6.72 -12.16 -3.97
CA LEU A 71 -5.27 -12.37 -4.04
C LEU A 71 -4.69 -11.94 -5.40
N VAL A 72 -5.33 -12.38 -6.48
CA VAL A 72 -4.91 -12.17 -7.86
C VAL A 72 -5.97 -11.35 -8.55
N PHE A 73 -5.56 -10.30 -9.27
CA PHE A 73 -6.49 -9.43 -9.99
C PHE A 73 -6.12 -9.24 -11.46
N GLY A 74 -4.99 -9.79 -11.90
CA GLY A 74 -4.66 -9.77 -13.31
C GLY A 74 -3.47 -10.65 -13.68
N ARG A 75 -3.15 -10.63 -14.96
CA ARG A 75 -2.01 -11.31 -15.56
C ARG A 75 -1.44 -10.46 -16.68
N ILE A 76 -0.12 -10.48 -16.83
CA ILE A 76 0.58 -9.90 -17.98
C ILE A 76 1.34 -10.99 -18.72
N ASP A 77 1.33 -10.91 -20.04
CA ASP A 77 2.10 -11.80 -20.91
C ASP A 77 3.09 -10.95 -21.71
N ARG A 78 4.37 -11.30 -21.62
CA ARG A 78 5.45 -10.56 -22.28
C ARG A 78 5.70 -11.05 -23.70
N THR A 79 6.27 -10.17 -24.51
CA THR A 79 6.76 -10.51 -25.85
C THR A 79 7.88 -11.54 -25.78
N ARG A 80 8.08 -12.30 -26.86
CA ARG A 80 9.18 -13.28 -26.94
C ARG A 80 10.57 -12.62 -26.83
N SER A 81 10.72 -11.39 -27.30
CA SER A 81 11.94 -10.61 -27.12
C SER A 81 12.23 -10.29 -25.64
N GLU A 82 11.19 -10.24 -24.81
CA GLU A 82 11.25 -10.01 -23.36
C GLU A 82 11.20 -11.33 -22.56
N GLY A 83 11.55 -12.46 -23.19
CA GLY A 83 11.57 -13.79 -22.57
C GLY A 83 10.28 -14.60 -22.76
N GLY A 84 9.16 -13.96 -23.10
CA GLY A 84 7.88 -14.64 -23.32
C GLY A 84 7.18 -15.12 -22.05
N ASP A 85 7.61 -14.63 -20.89
CA ASP A 85 7.07 -15.02 -19.59
C ASP A 85 5.65 -14.47 -19.35
N SER A 86 4.89 -15.22 -18.55
CA SER A 86 3.58 -14.82 -18.02
C SER A 86 3.69 -14.59 -16.53
N TYR A 87 3.19 -13.45 -16.05
CA TYR A 87 3.18 -13.13 -14.62
C TYR A 87 1.76 -12.82 -14.15
N TYR A 88 1.32 -13.55 -13.13
CA TYR A 88 0.09 -13.25 -12.41
C TYR A 88 0.36 -12.15 -11.40
N ILE A 89 -0.43 -11.08 -11.45
CA ILE A 89 -0.27 -9.90 -10.62
C ILE A 89 -1.30 -9.93 -9.50
N GLY A 90 -0.82 -9.73 -8.28
CA GLY A 90 -1.63 -9.81 -7.08
C GLY A 90 -1.14 -8.95 -5.94
N ARG A 91 -1.87 -9.04 -4.84
CA ARG A 91 -1.65 -8.19 -3.65
C ARG A 91 -0.47 -8.64 -2.81
N LEU A 92 -0.18 -9.94 -2.85
CA LEU A 92 0.87 -10.58 -2.10
C LEU A 92 1.69 -11.45 -3.04
N ALA A 93 3.01 -11.47 -2.82
CA ALA A 93 3.86 -12.45 -3.46
C ALA A 93 3.56 -13.85 -2.91
N VAL A 94 3.25 -14.80 -3.80
CA VAL A 94 3.03 -16.20 -3.45
C VAL A 94 3.93 -17.06 -4.32
N SER A 95 4.55 -18.05 -3.71
CA SER A 95 5.39 -19.04 -4.39
C SER A 95 4.88 -20.43 -4.08
N ASP A 96 5.17 -21.38 -4.97
CA ASP A 96 4.91 -22.79 -4.73
C ASP A 96 5.97 -23.44 -3.82
N GLU A 97 5.87 -24.75 -3.62
CA GLU A 97 6.78 -25.55 -2.79
C GLU A 97 8.22 -25.57 -3.32
N ARG A 98 8.41 -25.34 -4.62
CA ARG A 98 9.73 -25.25 -5.28
C ARG A 98 10.30 -23.83 -5.25
N ARG A 99 9.54 -22.87 -4.69
CA ARG A 99 9.81 -21.44 -4.67
C ARG A 99 9.68 -20.77 -6.04
N ASP A 100 8.96 -21.40 -6.96
CA ASP A 100 8.59 -20.78 -8.22
C ASP A 100 7.47 -19.76 -7.95
N PRO A 101 7.56 -18.53 -8.48
CA PRO A 101 6.57 -17.48 -8.22
C PRO A 101 5.23 -17.82 -8.89
N LEU A 102 4.18 -17.97 -8.08
CA LEU A 102 2.79 -18.12 -8.54
C LEU A 102 2.08 -16.78 -8.66
N VAL A 103 2.35 -15.86 -7.74
CA VAL A 103 1.77 -14.52 -7.75
C VAL A 103 2.88 -13.52 -7.49
N VAL A 104 2.96 -12.53 -8.36
CA VAL A 104 3.86 -11.41 -8.22
C VAL A 104 3.15 -10.26 -7.52
N ASP A 105 3.78 -9.71 -6.50
CA ASP A 105 3.30 -8.52 -5.81
C ASP A 105 3.23 -7.32 -6.76
N TRP A 106 2.12 -6.61 -6.75
CA TRP A 106 1.90 -5.42 -7.57
C TRP A 106 2.98 -4.34 -7.41
N ARG A 107 3.65 -4.30 -6.27
CA ARG A 107 4.73 -3.34 -5.98
C ARG A 107 6.03 -3.69 -6.72
N ALA A 108 6.18 -4.91 -7.22
CA ALA A 108 7.37 -5.32 -7.95
C ALA A 108 7.54 -4.51 -9.25
N PRO A 109 8.77 -4.18 -9.68
CA PRO A 109 9.01 -3.49 -10.95
C PRO A 109 8.46 -4.23 -12.17
N VAL A 110 8.51 -5.56 -12.14
CA VAL A 110 7.98 -6.42 -13.23
C VAL A 110 6.48 -6.23 -13.46
N ALA A 111 5.73 -5.75 -12.45
CA ALA A 111 4.30 -5.49 -12.51
C ALA A 111 3.94 -4.08 -13.02
N GLU A 112 4.90 -3.16 -13.15
CA GLU A 112 4.66 -1.79 -13.65
C GLU A 112 3.91 -1.75 -14.99
N PRO A 113 4.24 -2.59 -16.00
CA PRO A 113 3.49 -2.62 -17.26
C PRO A 113 2.00 -2.93 -17.09
N PHE A 114 1.60 -3.64 -16.03
CA PHE A 114 0.18 -3.90 -15.77
C PHE A 114 -0.61 -2.59 -15.62
N TYR A 115 -0.01 -1.53 -15.07
CA TYR A 115 -0.67 -0.24 -14.84
C TYR A 115 -0.40 0.78 -15.94
N ARG A 116 0.84 0.82 -16.44
CA ARG A 116 1.30 1.90 -17.32
C ARG A 116 1.27 1.57 -18.81
N ALA A 117 1.18 0.29 -19.18
CA ALA A 117 1.15 -0.08 -20.59
C ALA A 117 -0.09 0.51 -21.29
N THR A 118 0.14 1.05 -22.48
CA THR A 118 -0.86 1.59 -23.39
C THR A 118 -0.62 1.06 -24.80
N GLY A 119 -1.59 1.17 -25.71
CA GLY A 119 -1.40 0.76 -27.11
C GLY A 119 -0.19 1.44 -27.79
N ARG A 120 0.10 2.70 -27.42
CA ARG A 120 1.25 3.47 -27.94
C ARG A 120 2.57 3.12 -27.24
N GLN A 121 2.50 2.72 -25.98
CA GLN A 121 3.66 2.29 -25.18
C GLN A 121 3.34 0.94 -24.52
N PRO A 122 3.50 -0.18 -25.25
CA PRO A 122 3.14 -1.52 -24.76
C PRO A 122 3.98 -2.02 -23.58
N MET A 123 5.13 -1.38 -23.31
CA MET A 123 6.07 -1.79 -22.25
C MET A 123 6.43 -3.28 -22.29
N GLY A 124 6.62 -3.82 -23.50
CA GLY A 124 7.01 -5.21 -23.71
C GLY A 124 5.87 -6.24 -23.54
N LEU A 125 4.63 -5.80 -23.39
CA LEU A 125 3.47 -6.68 -23.28
C LEU A 125 2.95 -7.14 -24.65
N VAL A 126 2.44 -8.38 -24.66
CA VAL A 126 1.59 -8.96 -25.71
C VAL A 126 0.13 -8.88 -25.28
N ARG A 127 -0.13 -9.17 -24.00
CA ARG A 127 -1.47 -9.18 -23.43
C ARG A 127 -1.44 -8.74 -21.97
N ARG A 128 -2.47 -7.98 -21.58
CA ARG A 128 -2.85 -7.69 -20.20
C ARG A 128 -4.24 -8.27 -19.98
N ARG A 129 -4.39 -9.06 -18.93
CA ARG A 129 -5.64 -9.70 -18.54
C ARG A 129 -6.08 -9.18 -17.18
N HIS A 130 -7.30 -8.70 -17.08
CA HIS A 130 -7.92 -8.29 -15.84
C HIS A 130 -8.89 -9.36 -15.35
N PHE A 131 -8.88 -9.60 -14.05
CA PHE A 131 -9.76 -10.55 -13.39
C PHE A 131 -10.79 -9.81 -12.54
N ALA A 132 -12.07 -10.03 -12.81
CA ALA A 132 -13.11 -9.68 -11.87
C ALA A 132 -13.25 -10.83 -10.87
N THR A 133 -12.81 -10.63 -9.64
CA THR A 133 -12.80 -11.68 -8.60
C THR A 133 -13.60 -11.27 -7.38
N ARG A 134 -14.20 -12.24 -6.71
CA ARG A 134 -14.76 -12.10 -5.37
C ARG A 134 -14.13 -13.14 -4.46
N GLY A 135 -13.15 -12.70 -3.67
CA GLY A 135 -12.29 -13.62 -2.92
C GLY A 135 -11.61 -14.61 -3.86
N ARG A 136 -11.81 -15.91 -3.62
CA ARG A 136 -11.25 -17.00 -4.45
C ARG A 136 -11.95 -17.20 -5.79
N GLN A 137 -13.13 -16.61 -5.99
CA GLN A 137 -13.95 -16.88 -7.16
C GLN A 137 -13.66 -15.90 -8.30
N LEU A 138 -13.31 -16.41 -9.48
CA LEU A 138 -13.20 -15.68 -10.73
C LEU A 138 -14.57 -15.56 -11.39
N LEU A 139 -15.03 -14.32 -11.56
CA LEU A 139 -16.33 -13.98 -12.12
C LEU A 139 -16.25 -13.67 -13.62
N ALA A 140 -15.22 -12.94 -14.03
CA ALA A 140 -15.01 -12.55 -15.43
C ALA A 140 -13.53 -12.30 -15.74
N ILE A 141 -13.22 -12.37 -17.02
CA ILE A 141 -11.89 -12.10 -17.59
C ILE A 141 -12.06 -11.04 -18.68
N GLU A 142 -11.20 -10.03 -18.66
CA GLU A 142 -11.11 -9.01 -19.70
C GLU A 142 -9.67 -8.97 -20.25
N ASP A 143 -9.53 -9.25 -21.54
CA ASP A 143 -8.25 -9.28 -22.24
C ASP A 143 -8.01 -8.00 -23.04
N GLU A 144 -6.81 -7.45 -22.90
CA GLU A 144 -6.29 -6.34 -23.66
C GLU A 144 -5.01 -6.78 -24.39
N LEU A 145 -4.98 -6.60 -25.70
CA LEU A 145 -3.87 -7.02 -26.55
C LEU A 145 -3.05 -5.82 -27.00
N PHE A 146 -1.73 -6.01 -27.09
CA PHE A 146 -0.80 -4.99 -27.54
C PHE A 146 -0.01 -5.45 -28.77
N GLY A 147 0.46 -4.48 -29.57
CA GLY A 147 1.31 -4.72 -30.74
C GLY A 147 0.63 -5.48 -31.88
N GLU A 148 1.40 -6.25 -32.66
CA GLU A 148 0.93 -7.02 -33.81
C GLU A 148 -0.15 -8.06 -33.45
N SER A 149 -0.14 -8.53 -32.20
CA SER A 149 -1.12 -9.44 -31.60
C SER A 149 -2.55 -8.87 -31.61
N ALA A 150 -2.70 -7.54 -31.52
CA ALA A 150 -4.00 -6.88 -31.64
C ALA A 150 -4.56 -6.97 -33.07
N GLY A 151 -3.70 -6.99 -34.10
CA GLY A 151 -4.12 -7.11 -35.50
C GLY A 151 -4.43 -8.54 -35.96
N LEU A 152 -3.81 -9.55 -35.34
CA LEU A 152 -3.91 -10.96 -35.76
C LEU A 152 -5.11 -11.73 -35.18
N LEU A 153 -5.59 -11.34 -33.99
CA LEU A 153 -6.63 -12.08 -33.27
C LEU A 153 -8.04 -11.46 -33.42
N GLY A 154 -8.20 -10.43 -34.26
CA GLY A 154 -9.47 -9.70 -34.38
C GLY A 154 -9.92 -9.05 -33.06
N GLY A 155 -9.03 -8.94 -32.08
CA GLY A 155 -9.24 -8.11 -30.91
C GLY A 155 -9.38 -6.66 -31.39
N GLU A 156 -10.31 -5.92 -30.80
CA GLU A 156 -10.45 -4.51 -31.14
C GLU A 156 -9.09 -3.83 -30.99
N MET A 157 -8.57 -3.34 -32.11
CA MET A 157 -7.31 -2.61 -32.17
C MET A 157 -7.24 -1.61 -31.00
N ALA A 158 -6.17 -1.64 -30.22
CA ALA A 158 -5.81 -0.55 -29.30
C ALA A 158 -5.36 0.67 -30.12
N VAL A 159 -6.22 1.17 -31.02
CA VAL A 159 -6.06 2.47 -31.69
C VAL A 159 -6.92 3.42 -30.89
N VAL A 160 -6.30 4.10 -29.93
CA VAL A 160 -6.87 5.31 -29.36
C VAL A 160 -6.16 6.48 -30.03
N ASP A 161 -6.82 7.04 -31.03
CA ASP A 161 -6.62 8.41 -31.49
C ASP A 161 -7.59 9.30 -30.70
N ASP A 162 -7.03 10.25 -29.94
CA ASP A 162 -7.62 11.50 -29.46
C ASP A 162 -9.06 11.57 -28.88
N GLY A 163 -9.65 10.50 -28.32
CA GLY A 163 -10.94 10.64 -27.65
C GLY A 163 -11.40 9.50 -26.75
N HIS A 164 -11.18 9.65 -25.45
CA HIS A 164 -12.11 9.27 -24.35
C HIS A 164 -12.90 7.94 -24.41
N GLU A 165 -12.35 6.87 -24.98
CA GLU A 165 -12.89 5.51 -24.78
C GLU A 165 -12.03 4.75 -23.76
N ILE A 166 -12.42 4.86 -22.49
CA ILE A 166 -11.78 4.18 -21.35
C ILE A 166 -12.19 2.70 -21.41
N ARG A 167 -11.34 1.82 -21.94
CA ARG A 167 -11.55 0.36 -21.93
C ARG A 167 -10.92 -0.24 -20.66
N GLY A 168 -11.58 -1.25 -20.07
CA GLY A 168 -11.50 -1.56 -18.64
C GLY A 168 -12.70 -1.05 -17.83
N GLN A 169 -13.69 -0.42 -18.49
CA GLN A 169 -14.89 0.10 -17.84
C GLN A 169 -15.73 -1.01 -17.20
N SER A 170 -15.70 -2.26 -17.70
CA SER A 170 -16.52 -3.34 -17.15
C SER A 170 -15.97 -3.90 -15.82
N THR A 171 -14.65 -4.07 -15.73
CA THR A 171 -13.95 -4.43 -14.49
C THR A 171 -13.91 -3.26 -13.51
N LEU A 172 -13.71 -2.04 -14.00
CA LEU A 172 -13.86 -0.83 -13.19
C LEU A 172 -15.30 -0.68 -12.66
N ILE A 173 -16.33 -0.89 -13.49
CA ILE A 173 -17.74 -0.84 -13.07
C ILE A 173 -18.03 -1.95 -12.07
N ALA A 174 -17.58 -3.19 -12.28
CA ALA A 174 -17.77 -4.28 -11.33
C ALA A 174 -17.10 -3.98 -9.97
N ALA A 175 -15.89 -3.43 -9.98
CA ALA A 175 -15.20 -2.96 -8.78
C ALA A 175 -15.92 -1.75 -8.14
N LEU A 176 -16.45 -0.83 -8.94
CA LEU A 176 -17.26 0.32 -8.49
C LEU A 176 -18.61 -0.12 -7.89
N GLU A 177 -19.21 -1.20 -8.38
CA GLU A 177 -20.46 -1.76 -7.84
C GLU A 177 -20.25 -2.49 -6.51
N GLU A 178 -19.09 -3.15 -6.34
CA GLU A 178 -18.66 -3.69 -5.04
C GLU A 178 -18.37 -2.57 -4.00
N SER A 179 -18.17 -1.33 -4.45
CA SER A 179 -17.76 -0.17 -3.62
C SER A 179 -18.82 0.39 -2.66
N ARG A 180 -20.04 -0.16 -2.60
CA ARG A 180 -21.16 0.44 -1.84
C ARG A 180 -21.22 0.08 -0.35
N THR A 181 -20.11 -0.38 0.25
CA THR A 181 -20.08 -0.82 1.66
C THR A 181 -19.72 0.29 2.65
N GLY A 182 -19.46 1.52 2.20
CA GLY A 182 -19.16 2.66 3.08
C GLY A 182 -17.76 2.60 3.75
N ARG A 183 -16.92 1.65 3.35
CA ARG A 183 -15.50 1.52 3.74
C ARG A 183 -14.62 1.91 2.57
N LEU A 184 -13.37 2.34 2.81
CA LEU A 184 -12.45 2.58 1.71
C LEU A 184 -12.04 1.21 1.16
N SER A 185 -12.40 0.92 -0.08
CA SER A 185 -11.96 -0.29 -0.77
C SER A 185 -10.53 -0.12 -1.25
N ASP A 186 -9.79 -1.22 -1.22
CA ASP A 186 -8.44 -1.28 -1.73
C ASP A 186 -8.47 -1.24 -3.28
N ILE A 187 -7.89 -0.17 -3.84
CA ILE A 187 -7.95 0.17 -5.27
C ILE A 187 -6.87 -0.51 -6.11
N VAL A 188 -6.00 -1.38 -5.56
CA VAL A 188 -4.80 -1.87 -6.28
C VAL A 188 -5.12 -2.46 -7.66
N ALA A 189 -6.25 -3.14 -7.82
CA ALA A 189 -6.67 -3.71 -9.10
C ALA A 189 -7.11 -2.66 -10.13
N THR A 190 -7.46 -1.45 -9.69
CA THR A 190 -8.02 -0.36 -10.49
C THR A 190 -7.15 0.90 -10.48
N ILE A 191 -5.91 0.81 -9.98
CA ILE A 191 -4.93 1.90 -10.05
C ILE A 191 -4.76 2.29 -11.53
N GLN A 192 -4.94 3.57 -11.81
CA GLN A 192 -4.76 4.12 -13.15
C GLN A 192 -3.28 4.45 -13.41
N GLY A 193 -2.87 4.53 -14.68
CA GLY A 193 -1.49 4.85 -15.04
C GLY A 193 -0.95 6.13 -14.39
N GLU A 194 -1.71 7.23 -14.41
CA GLU A 194 -1.33 8.50 -13.75
C GLU A 194 -1.19 8.36 -12.23
N GLN A 195 -1.97 7.47 -11.60
CA GLN A 195 -1.86 7.19 -10.17
C GLN A 195 -0.64 6.34 -9.86
N ASP A 196 -0.33 5.34 -10.71
CA ASP A 196 0.87 4.52 -10.59
C ASP A 196 2.14 5.37 -10.73
N GLU A 197 2.15 6.38 -11.61
CA GLU A 197 3.26 7.35 -11.71
C GLU A 197 3.49 8.09 -10.39
N ILE A 198 2.41 8.54 -9.73
CA ILE A 198 2.51 9.18 -8.41
C ILE A 198 2.98 8.17 -7.35
N ILE A 199 2.52 6.92 -7.41
CA ILE A 199 2.90 5.87 -6.46
C ILE A 199 4.38 5.51 -6.60
N ARG A 200 4.88 5.39 -7.83
CA ARG A 200 6.24 4.96 -8.16
C ARG A 200 7.25 6.11 -8.32
N ALA A 201 6.82 7.36 -8.24
CA ALA A 201 7.75 8.50 -8.33
C ALA A 201 8.89 8.37 -7.30
N ASP A 202 10.07 8.88 -7.63
CA ASP A 202 11.28 8.69 -6.84
C ASP A 202 11.13 9.17 -5.38
N LEU A 203 11.85 8.53 -4.46
CA LEU A 203 11.83 8.83 -3.03
C LEU A 203 12.30 10.26 -2.65
N PRO A 204 13.41 10.82 -3.19
CA PRO A 204 13.96 12.07 -2.69
C PRO A 204 13.10 13.29 -3.05
N GLY A 205 12.95 14.19 -2.08
CA GLY A 205 12.32 15.51 -2.29
C GLY A 205 10.90 15.62 -1.75
N VAL A 206 10.15 16.58 -2.28
CA VAL A 206 8.77 16.87 -1.90
C VAL A 206 7.86 16.62 -3.10
N LEU A 207 6.93 15.69 -2.97
CA LEU A 207 5.88 15.44 -3.96
C LEU A 207 4.56 16.03 -3.49
N VAL A 208 3.98 16.93 -4.28
CA VAL A 208 2.67 17.52 -4.01
C VAL A 208 1.64 16.89 -4.94
N VAL A 209 0.67 16.19 -4.38
CA VAL A 209 -0.43 15.57 -5.13
C VAL A 209 -1.66 16.46 -5.04
N GLN A 210 -2.00 17.14 -6.14
CA GLN A 210 -3.18 18.00 -6.24
C GLN A 210 -4.18 17.42 -7.23
N GLY A 211 -5.47 17.48 -6.88
CA GLY A 211 -6.54 16.93 -7.71
C GLY A 211 -7.91 17.22 -7.11
N GLY A 212 -8.97 17.08 -7.92
CA GLY A 212 -10.35 17.36 -7.53
C GLY A 212 -10.90 16.47 -6.40
N PRO A 213 -12.03 16.82 -5.78
CA PRO A 213 -12.73 15.91 -4.86
C PRO A 213 -12.99 14.55 -5.53
N GLY A 214 -12.84 13.46 -4.78
CA GLY A 214 -13.13 12.11 -5.28
C GLY A 214 -12.03 11.45 -6.13
N THR A 215 -10.94 12.13 -6.49
CA THR A 215 -9.87 11.56 -7.35
C THR A 215 -8.93 10.56 -6.64
N GLY A 216 -9.30 10.05 -5.46
CA GLY A 216 -8.52 9.02 -4.77
C GLY A 216 -7.18 9.45 -4.16
N LYS A 217 -6.85 10.74 -4.07
CA LYS A 217 -5.53 11.25 -3.60
C LYS A 217 -5.02 10.61 -2.31
N THR A 218 -5.87 10.50 -1.29
CA THR A 218 -5.50 9.87 -0.01
C THR A 218 -5.06 8.43 -0.23
N VAL A 219 -5.82 7.70 -1.03
CA VAL A 219 -5.57 6.30 -1.33
C VAL A 219 -4.26 6.16 -2.10
N VAL A 220 -4.04 6.98 -3.12
CA VAL A 220 -2.79 7.04 -3.90
C VAL A 220 -1.59 7.34 -2.99
N ALA A 221 -1.71 8.30 -2.07
CA ALA A 221 -0.63 8.63 -1.14
C ALA A 221 -0.30 7.47 -0.18
N LEU A 222 -1.30 6.72 0.27
CA LEU A 222 -1.10 5.55 1.13
C LEU A 222 -0.45 4.39 0.36
N HIS A 223 -0.89 4.14 -0.88
CA HIS A 223 -0.27 3.13 -1.74
C HIS A 223 1.17 3.51 -2.12
N ARG A 224 1.45 4.80 -2.29
CA ARG A 224 2.83 5.32 -2.41
C ARG A 224 3.67 4.94 -1.19
N ALA A 225 3.18 5.17 0.03
CA ALA A 225 3.90 4.78 1.24
C ALA A 225 4.19 3.27 1.27
N ALA A 226 3.21 2.43 0.94
CA ALA A 226 3.37 0.98 0.85
C ALA A 226 4.38 0.54 -0.23
N TYR A 227 4.39 1.22 -1.39
CA TYR A 227 5.35 0.99 -2.45
C TYR A 227 6.78 1.39 -2.05
N LEU A 228 6.95 2.54 -1.39
CA LEU A 228 8.25 3.01 -0.93
C LEU A 228 8.83 2.10 0.16
N LEU A 229 8.01 1.62 1.10
CA LEU A 229 8.44 0.64 2.11
C LEU A 229 8.85 -0.70 1.51
N TYR A 230 8.18 -1.12 0.43
CA TYR A 230 8.55 -2.33 -0.31
C TYR A 230 9.87 -2.14 -1.09
N THR A 231 9.99 -1.06 -1.83
CA THR A 231 11.10 -0.82 -2.78
C THR A 231 12.37 -0.33 -2.08
N HIS A 232 12.23 0.49 -1.04
CA HIS A 232 13.32 1.12 -0.29
C HIS A 232 13.41 0.59 1.15
N ARG A 233 13.32 -0.74 1.29
CA ARG A 233 13.38 -1.43 2.60
C ARG A 233 14.58 -0.96 3.44
N PHE A 234 15.77 -0.93 2.84
CA PHE A 234 16.92 -0.18 3.38
C PHE A 234 16.93 1.17 2.65
N PRO A 235 16.67 2.36 3.26
CA PRO A 235 16.83 2.81 4.66
C PRO A 235 15.55 2.97 5.51
N LEU A 236 14.36 2.69 4.98
CA LEU A 236 13.10 3.04 5.64
C LEU A 236 12.69 2.09 6.77
N GLU A 237 13.15 0.84 6.78
CA GLU A 237 12.85 -0.15 7.83
C GLU A 237 13.29 0.31 9.24
N GLY A 238 14.29 1.20 9.33
CA GLY A 238 14.74 1.80 10.60
C GLY A 238 14.24 3.23 10.88
N GLN A 239 13.67 3.93 9.88
CA GLN A 239 13.21 5.31 10.01
C GLN A 239 11.69 5.42 10.13
N GLY A 240 10.98 4.42 9.62
CA GLY A 240 9.53 4.41 9.56
C GLY A 240 8.93 5.44 8.61
N VAL A 241 7.60 5.46 8.53
CA VAL A 241 6.82 6.43 7.76
C VAL A 241 5.81 7.08 8.68
N LEU A 242 5.87 8.41 8.82
CA LEU A 242 4.86 9.16 9.59
C LEU A 242 3.74 9.64 8.68
N VAL A 243 2.52 9.17 8.92
CA VAL A 243 1.32 9.67 8.24
C VAL A 243 0.54 10.56 9.21
N VAL A 244 0.48 11.85 8.88
CA VAL A 244 -0.25 12.83 9.69
C VAL A 244 -1.64 13.05 9.14
N GLY A 245 -2.65 12.66 9.92
CA GLY A 245 -4.06 12.81 9.57
C GLY A 245 -4.73 14.02 10.24
N PRO A 246 -5.88 14.48 9.71
CA PRO A 246 -6.62 15.61 10.27
C PRO A 246 -7.34 15.27 11.59
N ASN A 247 -7.68 13.99 11.83
CA ASN A 247 -8.36 13.53 13.03
C ASN A 247 -8.24 12.00 13.18
N ARG A 248 -8.53 11.47 14.38
CA ARG A 248 -8.41 10.03 14.68
C ARG A 248 -9.39 9.14 13.92
N LEU A 249 -10.60 9.63 13.60
CA LEU A 249 -11.56 8.84 12.81
C LEU A 249 -11.02 8.59 11.39
N PHE A 250 -10.38 9.60 10.81
CA PHE A 250 -9.68 9.47 9.54
C PHE A 250 -8.50 8.49 9.63
N LEU A 251 -7.73 8.51 10.73
CA LEU A 251 -6.65 7.55 10.93
C LEU A 251 -7.16 6.10 11.07
N ALA A 252 -8.20 5.89 11.87
CA ALA A 252 -8.84 4.57 11.99
C ALA A 252 -9.39 4.05 10.65
N TYR A 253 -9.81 4.97 9.77
CA TYR A 253 -10.29 4.63 8.43
C TYR A 253 -9.16 4.21 7.48
N ILE A 254 -7.96 4.78 7.59
CA ILE A 254 -6.82 4.39 6.74
C ILE A 254 -6.16 3.07 7.19
N GLU A 255 -6.20 2.73 8.48
CA GLU A 255 -5.69 1.45 9.02
C GLU A 255 -6.35 0.24 8.35
N GLN A 256 -7.61 0.38 7.93
CA GLN A 256 -8.39 -0.69 7.30
C GLN A 256 -7.95 -1.00 5.87
N VAL A 257 -7.29 -0.05 5.20
CA VAL A 257 -6.94 -0.13 3.77
C VAL A 257 -5.62 -0.82 3.57
N LEU A 258 -4.71 -0.62 4.53
CA LEU A 258 -3.41 -1.26 4.52
C LEU A 258 -3.09 -1.68 5.96
N PRO A 259 -3.70 -2.78 6.45
CA PRO A 259 -3.51 -3.29 7.81
C PRO A 259 -2.03 -3.56 8.12
N SER A 260 -1.26 -3.88 7.09
CA SER A 260 0.18 -4.17 7.17
C SER A 260 1.08 -2.95 7.29
N LEU A 261 0.57 -1.71 7.18
CA LEU A 261 1.39 -0.50 7.35
C LEU A 261 1.92 -0.36 8.78
N GLY A 262 1.07 -0.59 9.80
CA GLY A 262 1.46 -0.40 11.21
C GLY A 262 2.59 -1.31 11.68
N GLU A 263 2.65 -2.54 11.15
CA GLU A 263 3.73 -3.49 11.45
C GLU A 263 4.96 -3.33 10.54
N ALA A 264 4.82 -2.61 9.42
CA ALA A 264 5.90 -2.29 8.50
C ALA A 264 6.61 -0.96 8.81
N GLY A 265 6.40 -0.40 10.01
CA GLY A 265 7.05 0.82 10.47
C GLY A 265 6.29 2.12 10.13
N VAL A 266 4.98 2.07 9.93
CA VAL A 266 4.18 3.30 9.73
C VAL A 266 3.56 3.76 11.04
N GLU A 267 3.84 5.01 11.40
CA GLU A 267 3.23 5.69 12.54
C GLU A 267 2.10 6.60 12.05
N LEU A 268 0.91 6.41 12.62
CA LEU A 268 -0.25 7.25 12.35
C LEU A 268 -0.44 8.25 13.48
N ALA A 269 -0.39 9.54 13.15
CA ALA A 269 -0.48 10.60 14.14
C ALA A 269 -1.50 11.67 13.70
N VAL A 270 -2.21 12.26 14.66
CA VAL A 270 -2.81 13.58 14.43
C VAL A 270 -1.83 14.67 14.85
N LEU A 271 -2.04 15.91 14.42
CA LEU A 271 -1.17 17.04 14.80
C LEU A 271 -0.99 17.17 16.33
N ALA A 272 -2.00 16.77 17.12
CA ALA A 272 -1.94 16.76 18.58
C ALA A 272 -0.95 15.75 19.14
N ASP A 273 -0.75 14.63 18.46
CA ASP A 273 0.12 13.53 18.91
C ASP A 273 1.61 13.88 18.71
N LEU A 274 1.91 14.79 17.78
CA LEU A 274 3.28 15.27 17.54
C LEU A 274 3.84 16.17 18.66
N LEU A 275 2.99 16.56 19.61
CA LEU A 275 3.38 17.36 20.76
C LEU A 275 3.70 16.42 21.93
N ASP A 276 4.92 15.91 21.98
CA ASP A 276 5.39 15.14 23.13
C ASP A 276 5.59 16.06 24.34
N THR A 277 4.57 16.13 25.19
CA THR A 277 4.62 16.89 26.44
C THR A 277 4.74 15.99 27.68
N GLY A 278 4.89 14.67 27.50
CA GLY A 278 4.83 13.69 28.59
C GLY A 278 3.49 13.66 29.35
N GLN A 279 2.48 14.40 28.88
CA GLN A 279 1.14 14.51 29.45
C GLN A 279 0.10 14.41 28.34
N ARG A 280 -1.07 13.83 28.68
CA ARG A 280 -2.20 13.80 27.76
C ARG A 280 -2.70 15.24 27.56
N LEU A 281 -2.49 15.79 26.36
CA LEU A 281 -3.03 17.09 25.99
C LEU A 281 -4.52 16.96 25.69
N ASP A 282 -5.36 17.35 26.65
CA ASP A 282 -6.79 17.49 26.40
C ASP A 282 -7.06 18.78 25.62
N ILE A 283 -7.37 18.63 24.33
CA ILE A 283 -7.77 19.75 23.47
C ILE A 283 -9.19 20.16 23.84
N GLY A 284 -9.31 21.19 24.67
CA GLY A 284 -10.59 21.72 25.17
C GLY A 284 -11.41 22.53 24.17
N GLY A 285 -10.92 22.77 22.94
CA GLY A 285 -11.65 23.53 21.93
C GLY A 285 -10.86 23.79 20.65
N ARG A 286 -11.56 24.29 19.62
CA ARG A 286 -10.96 24.71 18.35
C ARG A 286 -11.04 26.23 18.22
N ASP A 287 -9.95 26.83 17.78
CA ASP A 287 -9.92 28.26 17.46
C ASP A 287 -10.81 28.57 16.25
N ALA A 288 -11.41 29.76 16.25
CA ALA A 288 -12.03 30.30 15.04
C ALA A 288 -11.00 30.43 13.90
N PRO A 289 -11.41 30.33 12.62
CA PRO A 289 -10.46 30.28 11.49
C PRO A 289 -9.46 31.43 11.43
N VAL A 290 -9.90 32.65 11.76
CA VAL A 290 -9.03 33.84 11.78
C VAL A 290 -7.97 33.72 12.87
N THR A 291 -8.36 33.28 14.07
CA THR A 291 -7.45 33.06 15.20
C THR A 291 -6.46 31.94 14.91
N ALA A 292 -6.93 30.81 14.36
CA ALA A 292 -6.09 29.70 13.97
C ALA A 292 -5.04 30.13 12.94
N ARG A 293 -5.43 30.95 11.94
CA ARG A 293 -4.51 31.49 10.94
C ARG A 293 -3.41 32.37 11.55
N VAL A 294 -3.77 33.24 12.51
CA VAL A 294 -2.80 34.10 13.20
C VAL A 294 -1.83 33.26 14.05
N LYS A 295 -2.34 32.23 14.75
CA LYS A 295 -1.51 31.33 15.57
C LYS A 295 -0.60 30.41 14.73
N GLY A 296 -1.03 30.00 13.54
CA GLY A 296 -0.25 29.17 12.61
C GLY A 296 0.78 29.94 11.78
N ASP A 297 0.82 31.26 11.86
CA ASP A 297 1.79 32.09 11.15
C ASP A 297 3.16 32.06 11.85
N LEU A 298 4.26 31.98 11.07
CA LEU A 298 5.63 31.96 11.60
C LEU A 298 5.97 33.16 12.51
N ARG A 299 5.27 34.29 12.36
CA ARG A 299 5.41 35.45 13.26
C ARG A 299 5.04 35.12 14.71
N MET A 300 4.19 34.12 14.95
CA MET A 300 3.81 33.68 16.30
C MET A 300 5.01 33.17 17.10
N ALA A 301 6.03 32.59 16.44
CA ALA A 301 7.28 32.19 17.10
C ALA A 301 7.98 33.39 17.77
N LYS A 302 7.95 34.58 17.14
CA LYS A 302 8.51 35.82 17.72
C LYS A 302 7.69 36.30 18.92
N VAL A 303 6.37 36.15 18.87
CA VAL A 303 5.48 36.49 19.98
C VAL A 303 5.75 35.59 21.17
N LEU A 304 5.83 34.27 20.97
CA LEU A 304 6.16 33.29 22.01
C LEU A 304 7.54 33.56 22.63
N ALA A 305 8.56 33.82 21.80
CA ALA A 305 9.90 34.14 22.29
C ALA A 305 9.96 35.45 23.11
N ARG A 306 9.09 36.43 22.80
CA ARG A 306 8.95 37.65 23.62
C ARG A 306 8.22 37.35 24.93
N ALA A 307 7.12 36.60 24.88
CA ALA A 307 6.35 36.22 26.04
C ALA A 307 7.18 35.38 27.05
N MET A 308 8.03 34.48 26.56
CA MET A 308 8.96 33.72 27.42
C MET A 308 9.97 34.65 28.11
N ARG A 309 10.53 35.62 27.39
CA ARG A 309 11.47 36.60 27.96
C ARG A 309 10.81 37.49 29.01
N ASP A 310 9.59 37.93 28.78
CA ASP A 310 8.84 38.74 29.74
C ASP A 310 8.54 37.99 31.05
N ARG A 311 8.45 36.65 30.99
CA ARG A 311 8.30 35.79 32.17
C ARG A 311 9.61 35.46 32.88
N GLN A 312 10.77 35.85 32.35
CA GLN A 312 12.05 35.68 33.04
C GLN A 312 12.10 36.66 34.21
N ARG A 313 12.21 36.13 35.43
CA ARG A 313 12.34 36.94 36.64
C ARG A 313 13.76 36.81 37.20
N PRO A 314 14.37 37.91 37.67
CA PRO A 314 15.62 37.82 38.41
C PRO A 314 15.42 36.96 39.65
N LEU A 315 16.48 36.25 40.05
CA LEU A 315 16.47 35.46 41.27
C LEU A 315 16.16 36.37 42.45
N ARG A 316 15.21 35.96 43.30
CA ARG A 316 14.80 36.73 44.48
C ARG A 316 15.94 36.90 45.50
N ARG A 317 16.96 36.05 45.45
CA ARG A 317 18.15 36.08 46.29
C ARG A 317 19.36 35.60 45.48
N PRO A 318 20.59 36.00 45.85
CA PRO A 318 21.80 35.49 45.21
C PRO A 318 21.86 33.96 45.31
N MET A 319 21.99 33.28 44.17
CA MET A 319 22.21 31.84 44.11
C MET A 319 23.71 31.60 43.95
N ARG A 320 24.32 30.89 44.90
CA ARG A 320 25.70 30.41 44.74
C ARG A 320 25.65 29.14 43.91
N VAL A 321 26.22 29.19 42.71
CA VAL A 321 26.43 28.00 41.87
C VAL A 321 27.78 27.43 42.26
N GLY A 322 27.81 26.19 42.75
CA GLY A 322 29.06 25.50 43.01
C GLY A 322 29.82 25.34 41.70
N TYR A 323 31.01 25.93 41.63
CA TYR A 323 31.97 25.60 40.58
C TYR A 323 32.78 24.42 41.12
N GLY A 324 32.77 23.30 40.38
CA GLY A 324 33.60 22.14 40.69
C GLY A 324 35.08 22.48 40.58
#